data_AF-A0A525C4D4-F1
#
_entry.id   AF-A0A525C4D4-F1
#
_cell.length_a   1.000
_cell.length_b   1.000
_cell.length_c   1.000
_cell.angle_alpha   90.00
_cell.angle_beta   90.00
_cell.angle_gamma   90.00
#
_symmetry.space_group_name_H-M   'P 1'
#
loop_
_entity.id
_entity.type
_entity.pdbx_description
1 polymer ?
#
loop_
_entity_poly.entity_id
_entity_poly.type
_entity_poly.pdbx_seq_one_letter_code
_entity_poly.pdbx_strand_id
1 'polypeptide(L)'
;MEENNALYHSYINHLFFSSTAGEQCDVDDEVVIIFNNLKNALDGTISVEEFSANLLEHDGIVRAIWEVNPIVGRIDEYRDHWVESIGDMPTYLIGYMLTESLSPENQHTFQLWSDMLVDSEGDNATMFSSDWILLLFRNRPEQVLQMFDQLETLEGYFENSFCWGILPEERAVLVEVYSKYPDNETAKHILTLMDCGEQTP
;
A
#
# COMPACT_ATOMS: atom_id res chain seq x y z
N MET A 1 -17.96 10.13 -24.94
CA MET A 1 -17.43 10.03 -23.56
C MET A 1 -17.52 8.59 -23.07
N GLU A 2 -18.68 7.92 -23.20
CA GLU A 2 -18.84 6.50 -22.84
C GLU A 2 -18.04 5.53 -23.75
N GLU A 3 -17.99 5.76 -25.07
CA GLU A 3 -17.21 4.90 -25.99
C GLU A 3 -15.69 4.95 -25.74
N ASN A 4 -15.13 6.11 -25.35
CA ASN A 4 -13.72 6.22 -24.97
C ASN A 4 -13.42 5.46 -23.66
N ASN A 5 -14.37 5.39 -22.73
CA ASN A 5 -14.19 4.62 -21.50
C ASN A 5 -14.20 3.11 -21.79
N ALA A 6 -15.14 2.62 -22.61
CA ALA A 6 -15.21 1.20 -22.94
C ALA A 6 -13.94 0.70 -23.67
N LEU A 7 -13.37 1.51 -24.56
CA LEU A 7 -12.10 1.21 -25.23
C LEU A 7 -10.92 1.21 -24.24
N TYR A 8 -10.85 2.20 -23.34
CA TYR A 8 -9.80 2.28 -22.32
C TYR A 8 -9.90 1.14 -21.29
N HIS A 9 -11.10 0.71 -20.92
CA HIS A 9 -11.32 -0.46 -20.05
C HIS A 9 -11.00 -1.79 -20.75
N SER A 10 -11.36 -1.94 -22.02
CA SER A 10 -10.96 -3.10 -22.82
C SER A 10 -9.44 -3.17 -22.98
N TYR A 11 -8.77 -2.03 -23.04
CA TYR A 11 -7.31 -1.92 -23.09
C TYR A 11 -6.66 -2.33 -21.76
N ILE A 12 -7.18 -1.87 -20.61
CA ILE A 12 -6.72 -2.33 -19.29
C ILE A 12 -6.96 -3.83 -19.07
N ASN A 13 -8.12 -4.33 -19.49
CA ASN A 13 -8.42 -5.78 -19.44
C ASN A 13 -7.43 -6.57 -20.29
N HIS A 14 -7.11 -6.07 -21.48
CA HIS A 14 -6.09 -6.67 -22.32
C HIS A 14 -4.74 -6.69 -21.58
N LEU A 15 -4.33 -5.58 -20.98
CA LEU A 15 -3.07 -5.46 -20.22
C LEU A 15 -2.90 -6.50 -19.11
N PHE A 16 -3.94 -6.75 -18.30
CA PHE A 16 -3.82 -7.72 -17.20
C PHE A 16 -4.07 -9.17 -17.58
N PHE A 17 -5.09 -9.42 -18.41
CA PHE A 17 -5.57 -10.77 -18.67
C PHE A 17 -5.01 -11.37 -19.96
N SER A 18 -4.32 -10.59 -20.80
CA SER A 18 -3.59 -11.09 -21.96
C SER A 18 -2.14 -11.36 -21.62
N SER A 19 -1.62 -12.51 -22.07
CA SER A 19 -0.20 -12.84 -21.98
C SER A 19 0.69 -12.06 -22.97
N THR A 20 0.12 -11.20 -23.82
CA THR A 20 0.84 -10.51 -24.91
C THR A 20 0.68 -8.98 -24.89
N ALA A 21 -0.06 -8.44 -23.92
CA ALA A 21 -0.45 -7.03 -23.94
C ALA A 21 0.67 -6.05 -23.59
N GLY A 22 1.61 -6.44 -22.72
CA GLY A 22 2.76 -5.59 -22.37
C GLY A 22 3.64 -5.20 -23.56
N GLU A 23 3.60 -5.98 -24.66
CA GLU A 23 4.39 -5.73 -25.87
C GLU A 23 3.70 -4.80 -26.89
N GLN A 24 2.41 -4.47 -26.70
CA GLN A 24 1.56 -3.82 -27.72
C GLN A 24 1.04 -2.43 -27.31
N CYS A 25 1.44 -1.95 -26.14
CA CYS A 25 0.84 -0.79 -25.49
C CYS A 25 1.80 0.40 -25.45
N ASP A 26 1.26 1.63 -25.44
CA ASP A 26 2.07 2.85 -25.32
C ASP A 26 2.75 2.83 -23.95
N VAL A 27 4.08 2.74 -23.95
CA VAL A 27 4.88 2.28 -22.80
C VAL A 27 5.02 3.36 -21.70
N ASP A 28 4.57 4.59 -22.01
CA ASP A 28 4.75 5.77 -21.17
C ASP A 28 3.47 6.17 -20.39
N ASP A 29 2.34 5.46 -20.54
CA ASP A 29 1.13 5.72 -19.73
C ASP A 29 1.29 5.10 -18.32
N GLU A 30 1.18 5.94 -17.28
CA GLU A 30 1.35 5.56 -15.87
C GLU A 30 0.44 4.40 -15.44
N VAL A 31 -0.79 4.34 -15.96
CA VAL A 31 -1.74 3.24 -15.65
C VAL A 31 -1.25 1.93 -16.25
N VAL A 32 -0.70 1.99 -17.46
CA VAL A 32 -0.12 0.83 -18.16
C VAL A 32 1.13 0.33 -17.42
N ILE A 33 1.98 1.26 -16.99
CA ILE A 33 3.19 0.97 -16.22
C ILE A 33 2.83 0.29 -14.90
N ILE A 34 1.87 0.83 -14.14
CA ILE A 34 1.40 0.25 -12.87
C ILE A 34 0.90 -1.18 -13.09
N PHE A 35 0.07 -1.37 -14.10
CA PHE A 35 -0.60 -2.64 -14.34
C PHE A 35 0.32 -3.74 -14.87
N ASN A 36 1.24 -3.42 -15.78
CA ASN A 36 2.25 -4.37 -16.22
C ASN A 36 3.19 -4.78 -15.08
N ASN A 37 3.66 -3.82 -14.28
CA ASN A 37 4.53 -4.12 -13.14
C ASN A 37 3.77 -4.92 -12.06
N LEU A 38 2.53 -4.54 -11.74
CA LEU A 38 1.71 -5.26 -10.75
C LEU A 38 1.46 -6.70 -11.20
N LYS A 39 1.12 -6.91 -12.48
CA LYS A 39 0.99 -8.25 -13.05
C LYS A 39 2.28 -9.06 -12.90
N ASN A 40 3.42 -8.49 -13.29
CA ASN A 40 4.72 -9.16 -13.19
C ASN A 40 5.09 -9.52 -11.76
N ALA A 41 4.76 -8.66 -10.78
CA ALA A 41 4.99 -8.92 -9.37
C ALA A 41 4.08 -10.06 -8.85
N LEU A 42 2.78 -10.03 -9.18
CA LEU A 42 1.83 -11.08 -8.80
C LEU A 42 2.15 -12.43 -9.43
N ASP A 43 2.64 -12.43 -10.67
CA ASP A 43 3.10 -13.64 -11.37
C ASP A 43 4.48 -14.12 -10.88
N GLY A 44 5.14 -13.39 -9.96
CA GLY A 44 6.46 -13.69 -9.42
C GLY A 44 7.60 -13.55 -10.44
N THR A 45 7.37 -12.83 -11.54
CA THR A 45 8.36 -12.56 -12.59
C THR A 45 9.38 -11.52 -12.14
N ILE A 46 8.95 -10.55 -11.34
CA ILE A 46 9.81 -9.60 -10.64
C ILE A 46 9.54 -9.67 -9.14
N SER A 47 10.55 -9.36 -8.33
CA SER A 47 10.37 -9.18 -6.88
C SER A 47 9.59 -7.91 -6.56
N VAL A 48 9.06 -7.80 -5.34
CA VAL A 48 8.37 -6.57 -4.90
C VAL A 48 9.33 -5.38 -4.86
N GLU A 49 10.60 -5.60 -4.54
CA GLU A 49 11.62 -4.55 -4.59
C GLU A 49 11.90 -4.08 -6.02
N GLU A 50 11.99 -5.00 -7.00
CA GLU A 50 12.11 -4.64 -8.42
C GLU A 50 10.85 -3.93 -8.93
N PHE A 51 9.66 -4.38 -8.51
CA PHE A 51 8.41 -3.68 -8.78
C PHE A 51 8.45 -2.24 -8.27
N SER A 52 8.85 -2.02 -7.02
CA SER A 52 8.94 -0.69 -6.43
C SER A 52 9.98 0.18 -7.13
N ALA A 53 11.14 -0.38 -7.45
CA ALA A 53 12.19 0.33 -8.20
C ALA A 53 11.69 0.78 -9.57
N ASN A 54 11.06 -0.12 -10.34
CA ASN A 54 10.52 0.21 -11.66
C ASN A 54 9.47 1.32 -11.60
N LEU A 55 8.58 1.30 -10.59
CA LEU A 55 7.57 2.36 -10.46
C LEU A 55 8.19 3.71 -10.11
N LEU A 56 9.15 3.75 -9.20
CA LEU A 56 9.83 4.99 -8.76
C LEU A 56 10.69 5.65 -9.86
N GLU A 57 10.93 4.98 -11.00
CA GLU A 57 11.56 5.61 -12.17
C GLU A 57 10.66 6.64 -12.87
N HIS A 58 9.36 6.67 -12.53
CA HIS A 58 8.36 7.52 -13.18
C HIS A 58 7.87 8.63 -12.24
N ASP A 59 8.04 9.88 -12.66
CA ASP A 59 7.52 11.05 -11.95
C ASP A 59 5.99 10.96 -11.84
N GLY A 60 5.44 11.26 -10.66
CA GLY A 60 3.98 11.28 -10.45
C GLY A 60 3.33 9.91 -10.20
N ILE A 61 4.11 8.82 -10.21
CA ILE A 61 3.58 7.45 -10.09
C ILE A 61 2.75 7.21 -8.82
N VAL A 62 3.12 7.82 -7.69
CA VAL A 62 2.42 7.67 -6.41
C VAL A 62 0.98 8.14 -6.52
N ARG A 63 0.80 9.32 -7.12
CA ARG A 63 -0.53 9.87 -7.39
C ARG A 63 -1.31 8.99 -8.37
N ALA A 64 -0.65 8.52 -9.42
CA ALA A 64 -1.27 7.62 -10.39
C ALA A 64 -1.78 6.32 -9.73
N ILE A 65 -1.02 5.75 -8.77
CA ILE A 65 -1.44 4.59 -7.98
C ILE A 65 -2.72 4.87 -7.19
N TRP A 66 -2.96 6.08 -6.70
CA TRP A 66 -4.24 6.43 -6.06
C TRP A 66 -5.38 6.60 -7.08
N GLU A 67 -5.06 7.05 -8.29
CA GLU A 67 -6.03 7.33 -9.35
C GLU A 67 -6.47 6.07 -10.15
N VAL A 68 -5.76 4.94 -10.05
CA VAL A 68 -6.17 3.68 -10.73
C VAL A 68 -7.45 3.06 -10.16
N ASN A 69 -7.72 3.23 -8.86
CA ASN A 69 -8.91 2.69 -8.22
C ASN A 69 -10.21 3.26 -8.84
N PRO A 70 -10.37 4.58 -9.02
CA PRO A 70 -11.47 5.15 -9.79
C PRO A 70 -11.60 4.63 -11.22
N ILE A 71 -10.49 4.27 -11.88
CA ILE A 71 -10.51 3.75 -13.25
C ILE A 71 -11.13 2.34 -13.28
N VAL A 72 -10.71 1.47 -12.37
CA VAL A 72 -11.27 0.11 -12.22
C VAL A 72 -12.68 0.14 -11.65
N GLY A 73 -12.91 0.98 -10.65
CA GLY A 73 -14.17 1.08 -9.91
C GLY A 73 -15.29 1.81 -10.63
N ARG A 74 -15.04 2.33 -11.85
CA ARG A 74 -16.00 3.16 -12.58
C ARG A 74 -17.23 2.41 -13.09
N ILE A 75 -17.11 1.11 -13.33
CA ILE A 75 -18.17 0.24 -13.83
C ILE A 75 -18.29 -0.92 -12.84
N ASP A 76 -19.47 -1.07 -12.24
CA ASP A 76 -19.70 -2.06 -11.18
C ASP A 76 -19.37 -3.48 -11.64
N GLU A 77 -19.81 -3.90 -12.84
CA GLU A 77 -19.51 -5.26 -13.33
C GLU A 77 -18.01 -5.48 -13.56
N TYR A 78 -17.28 -4.44 -13.94
CA TYR A 78 -15.84 -4.54 -14.16
C TYR A 78 -15.09 -4.61 -12.83
N ARG A 79 -15.47 -3.76 -11.88
CA ARG A 79 -14.95 -3.80 -10.50
C ARG A 79 -15.19 -5.18 -9.89
N ASP A 80 -16.41 -5.69 -10.00
CA ASP A 80 -16.78 -6.97 -9.39
C ASP A 80 -15.99 -8.11 -10.04
N HIS A 81 -15.87 -8.14 -11.38
CA HIS A 81 -15.03 -9.12 -12.07
C HIS A 81 -13.54 -9.03 -11.67
N TRP A 82 -13.02 -7.81 -11.53
CA TRP A 82 -11.66 -7.56 -11.07
C TRP A 82 -11.44 -8.12 -9.67
N VAL A 83 -12.30 -7.75 -8.71
CA VAL A 83 -12.21 -8.21 -7.32
C VAL A 83 -12.39 -9.72 -7.22
N GLU A 84 -13.29 -10.31 -8.00
CA GLU A 84 -13.45 -11.77 -8.05
C GLU A 84 -12.19 -12.49 -8.56
N SER A 85 -11.48 -11.89 -9.51
CA SER A 85 -10.31 -12.51 -10.17
C SER A 85 -9.01 -12.28 -9.41
N ILE A 86 -8.86 -11.11 -8.78
CA ILE A 86 -7.60 -10.63 -8.19
C ILE A 86 -7.67 -10.55 -6.66
N GLY A 87 -8.86 -10.29 -6.09
CA GLY A 87 -9.11 -10.26 -4.66
C GLY A 87 -9.35 -8.87 -4.08
N ASP A 88 -8.74 -7.82 -4.63
CA ASP A 88 -8.90 -6.44 -4.13
C ASP A 88 -8.63 -5.40 -5.24
N MET A 89 -8.99 -4.14 -4.98
CA MET A 89 -8.70 -3.02 -5.87
C MET A 89 -7.19 -2.75 -5.95
N PRO A 90 -6.66 -2.27 -7.10
CA PRO A 90 -5.22 -2.24 -7.34
C PRO A 90 -4.42 -1.45 -6.29
N THR A 91 -4.90 -0.28 -5.85
CA THR A 91 -4.16 0.52 -4.85
C THR A 91 -4.00 -0.23 -3.53
N TYR A 92 -5.03 -0.96 -3.09
CA TYR A 92 -4.97 -1.75 -1.85
C TYR A 92 -4.05 -2.94 -2.01
N LEU A 93 -4.14 -3.63 -3.15
CA LEU A 93 -3.25 -4.75 -3.45
C LEU A 93 -1.79 -4.31 -3.45
N ILE A 94 -1.47 -3.16 -4.06
CA ILE A 94 -0.13 -2.57 -4.03
C ILE A 94 0.27 -2.27 -2.59
N GLY A 95 -0.56 -1.56 -1.82
CA GLY A 95 -0.28 -1.23 -0.42
C GLY A 95 0.00 -2.46 0.45
N TYR A 96 -0.81 -3.53 0.31
CA TYR A 96 -0.60 -4.79 1.03
C TYR A 96 0.70 -5.48 0.61
N MET A 97 0.93 -5.61 -0.70
CA MET A 97 2.14 -6.22 -1.24
C MET A 97 3.41 -5.51 -0.74
N LEU A 98 3.41 -4.18 -0.73
CA LEU A 98 4.50 -3.37 -0.20
C LEU A 98 4.66 -3.60 1.31
N THR A 99 3.57 -3.51 2.07
CA THR A 99 3.56 -3.68 3.54
C THR A 99 4.13 -5.06 3.96
N GLU A 100 3.70 -6.12 3.29
CA GLU A 100 4.17 -7.48 3.55
C GLU A 100 5.60 -7.74 3.09
N SER A 101 6.16 -6.85 2.27
CA SER A 101 7.52 -6.95 1.74
C SER A 101 8.52 -5.99 2.38
N LEU A 102 8.07 -5.04 3.21
CA LEU A 102 8.96 -4.12 3.94
C LEU A 102 10.05 -4.87 4.72
N SER A 103 11.29 -4.47 4.56
CA SER A 103 12.43 -5.02 5.30
C SER A 103 13.62 -4.07 5.22
N PRO A 104 14.62 -4.22 6.09
CA PRO A 104 15.79 -3.34 6.09
C PRO A 104 16.54 -3.27 4.75
N GLU A 105 16.47 -4.33 3.94
CA GLU A 105 17.12 -4.44 2.63
C GLU A 105 16.30 -3.89 1.45
N ASN A 106 14.99 -3.65 1.62
CA ASN A 106 14.08 -3.27 0.55
C ASN A 106 13.83 -1.75 0.53
N GLN A 107 14.81 -1.00 0.06
CA GLN A 107 14.82 0.47 0.12
C GLN A 107 13.77 1.11 -0.80
N HIS A 108 13.58 0.58 -2.02
CA HIS A 108 12.57 1.12 -2.94
C HIS A 108 11.16 0.76 -2.47
N THR A 109 10.99 -0.44 -1.90
CA THR A 109 9.72 -0.83 -1.26
C THR A 109 9.38 0.12 -0.12
N PHE A 110 10.35 0.44 0.74
CA PHE A 110 10.16 1.42 1.81
C PHE A 110 9.79 2.80 1.25
N GLN A 111 10.56 3.31 0.28
CA GLN A 111 10.32 4.63 -0.32
C GLN A 111 8.92 4.71 -0.94
N LEU A 112 8.53 3.74 -1.77
CA LEU A 112 7.22 3.76 -2.41
C LEU A 112 6.09 3.63 -1.38
N TRP A 113 6.26 2.76 -0.39
CA TRP A 113 5.28 2.60 0.69
C TRP A 113 5.12 3.88 1.52
N SER A 114 6.23 4.54 1.87
CA SER A 114 6.22 5.79 2.63
C SER A 114 5.61 6.93 1.82
N ASP A 115 5.92 7.01 0.53
CA ASP A 115 5.37 8.06 -0.34
C ASP A 115 3.86 7.88 -0.53
N MET A 116 3.40 6.63 -0.70
CA MET A 116 1.97 6.32 -0.74
C MET A 116 1.27 6.69 0.57
N LEU A 117 1.90 6.44 1.71
CA LEU A 117 1.35 6.82 3.03
C LEU A 117 1.26 8.35 3.18
N VAL A 118 2.28 9.08 2.73
CA VAL A 118 2.32 10.54 2.83
C VAL A 118 1.31 11.21 1.88
N ASP A 119 1.15 10.67 0.68
CA ASP A 119 0.22 11.18 -0.35
C ASP A 119 -1.24 10.72 -0.12
N SER A 120 -1.51 9.99 0.97
CA SER A 120 -2.86 9.52 1.31
C SER A 120 -3.74 10.68 1.81
N GLU A 121 -4.25 11.52 0.90
CA GLU A 121 -5.19 12.60 1.25
C GLU A 121 -6.67 12.16 1.11
N GLY A 122 -7.48 12.49 2.13
CA GLY A 122 -8.93 12.26 2.18
C GLY A 122 -9.38 11.07 3.03
N ASP A 123 -10.64 11.06 3.47
CA ASP A 123 -11.18 10.09 4.45
C ASP A 123 -10.96 8.62 4.08
N ASN A 124 -11.06 8.29 2.78
CA ASN A 124 -10.78 6.94 2.31
C ASN A 124 -9.29 6.60 2.48
N ALA A 125 -8.38 7.46 2.02
CA ALA A 125 -6.95 7.21 2.03
C ALA A 125 -6.38 7.07 3.46
N THR A 126 -6.93 7.83 4.42
CA THR A 126 -6.60 7.73 5.86
C THR A 126 -7.03 6.41 6.50
N MET A 127 -8.19 5.86 6.10
CA MET A 127 -8.67 4.57 6.62
C MET A 127 -7.77 3.42 6.12
N PHE A 128 -7.41 3.43 4.85
CA PHE A 128 -6.57 2.37 4.26
C PHE A 128 -5.12 2.43 4.71
N SER A 129 -4.55 3.62 4.89
CA SER A 129 -3.21 3.75 5.48
C SER A 129 -3.16 3.21 6.91
N SER A 130 -4.24 3.38 7.68
CA SER A 130 -4.34 2.84 9.04
C SER A 130 -4.40 1.30 9.05
N ASP A 131 -5.06 0.69 8.06
CA ASP A 131 -5.04 -0.77 7.88
C ASP A 131 -3.63 -1.29 7.54
N TRP A 132 -2.88 -0.59 6.70
CA TRP A 132 -1.49 -0.96 6.36
C TRP A 132 -0.56 -0.81 7.55
N ILE A 133 -0.70 0.26 8.32
CA ILE A 133 0.04 0.47 9.57
C ILE A 133 -0.30 -0.65 10.57
N LEU A 134 -1.58 -0.98 10.75
CA LEU A 134 -1.98 -2.09 11.61
C LEU A 134 -1.36 -3.41 11.14
N LEU A 135 -1.41 -3.70 9.84
CA LEU A 135 -0.85 -4.91 9.26
C LEU A 135 0.66 -5.01 9.52
N LEU A 136 1.42 -3.94 9.26
CA LEU A 136 2.85 -3.86 9.49
C LEU A 136 3.18 -4.12 10.97
N PHE A 137 2.58 -3.34 11.87
CA PHE A 137 2.92 -3.34 13.28
C PHE A 137 2.44 -4.61 14.00
N ARG A 138 1.33 -5.22 13.57
CA ARG A 138 0.78 -6.45 14.16
C ARG A 138 1.49 -7.69 13.65
N ASN A 139 1.66 -7.80 12.34
CA ASN A 139 2.08 -9.06 11.72
C ASN A 139 3.61 -9.15 11.57
N ARG A 140 4.33 -8.03 11.57
CA ARG A 140 5.78 -7.98 11.33
C ARG A 140 6.54 -7.18 12.40
N PRO A 141 6.31 -7.44 13.70
CA PRO A 141 6.89 -6.63 14.77
C PRO A 141 8.42 -6.68 14.79
N GLU A 142 9.03 -7.83 14.44
CA GLU A 142 10.50 -7.94 14.39
C GLU A 142 11.10 -7.05 13.31
N GLN A 143 10.46 -6.96 12.14
CA GLN A 143 10.88 -6.11 11.04
C GLN A 143 10.74 -4.64 11.42
N VAL A 144 9.60 -4.26 12.02
CA VAL A 144 9.40 -2.90 12.55
C VAL A 144 10.52 -2.53 13.52
N LEU A 145 10.82 -3.40 14.48
CA LEU A 145 11.89 -3.14 15.46
C LEU A 145 13.29 -3.03 14.81
N GLN A 146 13.54 -3.73 13.70
CA GLN A 146 14.83 -3.67 12.99
C GLN A 146 14.98 -2.43 12.10
N MET A 147 13.87 -1.95 11.53
CA MET A 147 13.88 -0.85 10.56
C MET A 147 13.33 0.46 11.12
N PHE A 148 13.09 0.54 12.43
CA PHE A 148 12.40 1.68 13.03
C PHE A 148 13.12 3.01 12.79
N ASP A 149 14.45 3.03 12.75
CA ASP A 149 15.22 4.23 12.40
C ASP A 149 14.84 4.81 11.01
N GLN A 150 14.38 3.97 10.08
CA GLN A 150 13.86 4.42 8.78
C GLN A 150 12.43 4.95 8.92
N LEU A 151 11.62 4.26 9.73
CA LEU A 151 10.22 4.57 9.99
C LEU A 151 10.02 5.82 10.87
N GLU A 152 11.04 6.27 11.62
CA GLU A 152 10.95 7.40 12.57
C GLU A 152 10.41 8.69 11.91
N THR A 153 10.73 8.89 10.62
CA THR A 153 10.24 10.04 9.85
C THR A 153 8.72 10.07 9.65
N LEU A 154 8.04 8.95 9.87
CA LEU A 154 6.60 8.74 9.68
C LEU A 154 5.85 8.61 11.02
N GLU A 155 6.50 8.84 12.17
CA GLU A 155 5.88 8.64 13.48
C GLU A 155 4.55 9.37 13.67
N GLY A 156 4.42 10.59 13.15
CA GLY A 156 3.17 11.34 13.22
C GLY A 156 1.99 10.64 12.51
N TYR A 157 2.25 9.87 11.46
CA TYR A 157 1.24 9.04 10.81
C TYR A 157 0.88 7.83 11.67
N PHE A 158 1.87 7.18 12.30
CA PHE A 158 1.63 6.03 13.17
C PHE A 158 0.83 6.43 14.40
N GLU A 159 1.21 7.51 15.08
CA GLU A 159 0.49 8.05 16.23
C GLU A 159 -0.96 8.37 15.84
N ASN A 160 -1.16 9.07 14.72
CA ASN A 160 -2.50 9.39 14.24
C ASN A 160 -3.33 8.12 13.98
N SER A 161 -2.77 7.13 13.29
CA SER A 161 -3.44 5.85 13.05
C SER A 161 -3.74 5.09 14.33
N PHE A 162 -2.80 4.99 15.28
CA PHE A 162 -3.02 4.31 16.56
C PHE A 162 -4.11 4.97 17.41
N CYS A 163 -4.25 6.29 17.30
CA CYS A 163 -5.19 7.04 18.12
C CYS A 163 -6.56 7.22 17.49
N TRP A 164 -6.62 7.34 16.17
CA TRP A 164 -7.83 7.75 15.46
C TRP A 164 -8.19 6.84 14.29
N GLY A 165 -7.21 6.13 13.72
CA GLY A 165 -7.39 5.31 12.51
C GLY A 165 -7.70 3.84 12.75
N ILE A 166 -7.33 3.27 13.90
CA ILE A 166 -7.58 1.87 14.26
C ILE A 166 -8.49 1.75 15.49
N LEU A 167 -9.19 0.62 15.60
CA LEU A 167 -10.13 0.40 16.69
C LEU A 167 -9.39 0.17 18.03
N PRO A 168 -10.02 0.52 19.19
CA PRO A 168 -9.41 0.31 20.50
C PRO A 168 -8.96 -1.14 20.76
N GLU A 169 -9.72 -2.13 20.28
CA GLU A 169 -9.36 -3.55 20.36
C GLU A 169 -8.14 -3.92 19.52
N GLU A 170 -7.96 -3.30 18.35
CA GLU A 170 -6.80 -3.53 17.49
C GLU A 170 -5.55 -2.90 18.10
N ARG A 171 -5.70 -1.70 18.66
CA ARG A 171 -4.63 -1.07 19.46
C ARG A 171 -4.25 -1.94 20.67
N ALA A 172 -5.22 -2.54 21.36
CA ALA A 172 -4.92 -3.45 22.47
C ALA A 172 -4.10 -4.66 22.01
N VAL A 173 -4.39 -5.21 20.83
CA VAL A 173 -3.56 -6.27 20.22
C VAL A 173 -2.14 -5.79 19.95
N LEU A 174 -1.96 -4.57 19.42
CA LEU A 174 -0.62 -4.01 19.21
C LEU A 174 0.14 -3.83 20.52
N VAL A 175 -0.52 -3.34 21.58
CA VAL A 175 0.07 -3.24 22.92
C VAL A 175 0.54 -4.61 23.42
N GLU A 176 -0.26 -5.67 23.22
CA GLU A 176 0.14 -7.04 23.58
C GLU A 176 1.33 -7.54 22.75
N VAL A 177 1.42 -7.19 21.47
CA VAL A 177 2.55 -7.55 20.60
C VAL A 177 3.84 -6.92 21.11
N TYR A 178 3.87 -5.59 21.32
CA TYR A 178 5.09 -4.89 21.69
C TYR A 178 5.47 -5.07 23.17
N SER A 179 4.52 -5.40 24.04
CA SER A 179 4.79 -5.77 25.44
C SER A 179 5.63 -7.06 25.59
N LYS A 180 5.74 -7.88 24.53
CA LYS A 180 6.61 -9.08 24.51
C LYS A 180 8.10 -8.73 24.43
N TYR A 181 8.45 -7.48 24.16
CA TYR A 181 9.83 -6.98 24.03
C TYR A 181 10.19 -5.98 25.14
N PRO A 182 10.11 -6.34 26.44
CA PRO A 182 10.20 -5.40 27.56
C PRO A 182 11.57 -4.72 27.71
N ASP A 183 12.63 -5.30 27.14
CA ASP A 183 14.00 -4.77 27.19
C ASP A 183 14.41 -4.02 25.90
N ASN A 184 13.50 -3.89 24.92
CA ASN A 184 13.76 -3.20 23.67
C ASN A 184 13.25 -1.75 23.75
N GLU A 185 14.16 -0.77 23.60
CA GLU A 185 13.81 0.66 23.70
C GLU A 185 12.88 1.13 22.57
N THR A 186 13.06 0.62 21.35
CA THR A 186 12.16 0.88 20.23
C THR A 186 10.74 0.38 20.51
N ALA A 187 10.60 -0.82 21.08
CA ALA A 187 9.29 -1.36 21.45
C ALA A 187 8.61 -0.51 22.53
N LYS A 188 9.36 -0.01 23.52
CA LYS A 188 8.84 0.92 24.55
C LYS A 188 8.40 2.25 23.95
N HIS A 189 9.14 2.75 22.97
CA HIS A 189 8.77 3.97 22.24
C HIS A 189 7.49 3.77 21.44
N ILE A 190 7.37 2.67 20.69
CA ILE A 190 6.13 2.30 19.98
C ILE A 190 4.94 2.20 20.93
N LEU A 191 5.12 1.60 22.12
CA LEU A 191 4.07 1.56 23.14
C LEU A 191 3.66 2.96 23.64
N THR A 192 4.59 3.91 23.64
CA THR A 192 4.33 5.32 23.99
C THR A 192 3.55 6.02 22.88
N LEU A 193 3.84 5.74 21.59
CA LEU A 193 3.06 6.24 20.45
C LEU A 193 1.60 5.74 20.48
N MET A 194 1.34 4.60 21.12
CA MET A 194 -0.02 4.07 21.31
C MET A 194 -0.72 4.66 22.55
N ASP A 195 -0.01 5.41 23.40
CA ASP A 195 -0.59 6.11 24.54
C ASP A 195 -1.19 7.44 24.08
N CYS A 196 -2.36 7.34 23.45
CA CYS A 196 -3.10 8.45 22.86
C CYS A 196 -3.58 9.51 23.87
N GLY A 197 -3.30 9.32 25.17
CA GLY A 197 -3.76 10.17 26.26
C GLY A 197 -5.29 10.33 26.34
N GLU A 198 -5.75 11.19 27.25
CA GLU A 198 -7.09 11.79 27.17
C GLU A 198 -7.08 12.92 26.12
N GLN A 199 -6.64 12.65 24.90
CA GLN A 199 -6.80 13.62 23.82
C GLN A 199 -8.24 13.50 23.34
N THR A 200 -9.12 14.34 23.87
CA THR A 200 -10.47 14.56 23.32
C THR A 200 -10.37 15.01 21.86
N PRO A 201 -11.27 14.56 20.97
CA PRO A 201 -11.35 15.02 19.58
C PRO A 201 -11.46 16.56 19.47
#